data_AF-A0A1L7D3Q3-F1
#
_entry.id   AF-A0A1L7D3Q3-F1
#
_cell.length_a   1.000
_cell.length_b   1.000
_cell.length_c   1.000
_cell.angle_alpha   90.00
_cell.angle_beta   90.00
_cell.angle_gamma   90.00
#
_symmetry.space_group_name_H-M   'P 1'
#
loop_
_entity.id
_entity.type
_entity.pdbx_description
1 polymer ?
#
loop_
_entity_poly.entity_id
_entity_poly.type
_entity_poly.pdbx_seq_one_letter_code
_entity_poly.pdbx_strand_id
1 'polypeptide(L)'
;MSGRYSPPPHLSPVAAEVWAGIVKDHENPDAIIGAEFGAYCECVALERDASRRVVAEGTIVSDERGRPIAHPAIAVARQAQQDLRNWGDKFQ
;
A
#
# COMPACT_ATOMS: atom_id res chain seq x y z
N MET A 1 20.48 -14.30 -9.53
CA MET A 1 20.01 -14.19 -8.14
C MET A 1 18.62 -14.81 -8.06
N SER A 2 18.40 -15.65 -7.07
CA SER A 2 17.29 -16.61 -6.95
C SER A 2 15.90 -15.93 -6.98
N GLY A 3 14.98 -16.45 -7.78
CA GLY A 3 13.62 -15.89 -8.01
C GLY A 3 12.67 -15.94 -6.80
N ARG A 4 13.15 -16.40 -5.64
CA ARG A 4 12.38 -16.51 -4.39
C ARG A 4 12.17 -15.16 -3.69
N TYR A 5 13.13 -14.25 -3.80
CA TYR A 5 13.07 -12.91 -3.19
C TYR A 5 12.50 -11.85 -4.12
N SER A 6 12.28 -12.21 -5.39
CA SER A 6 11.70 -11.31 -6.38
C SER A 6 10.21 -11.13 -6.12
N PRO A 7 9.67 -9.91 -6.32
CA PRO A 7 8.24 -9.67 -6.20
C PRO A 7 7.47 -10.53 -7.22
N PRO A 8 6.33 -11.11 -6.84
CA PRO A 8 5.44 -11.78 -7.78
C PRO A 8 5.05 -10.87 -8.96
N PRO A 9 4.93 -11.42 -10.18
CA PRO A 9 4.73 -10.61 -11.40
C PRO A 9 3.36 -9.94 -11.49
N HIS A 10 2.40 -10.34 -10.64
CA HIS A 10 1.06 -9.76 -10.60
C HIS A 10 0.97 -8.53 -9.68
N LEU A 11 2.01 -8.25 -8.88
CA LEU A 11 2.00 -7.08 -8.02
C LEU A 11 2.07 -5.80 -8.84
N SER A 12 1.38 -4.76 -8.38
CA SER A 12 1.52 -3.42 -8.90
C SER A 12 2.98 -2.94 -8.80
N PRO A 13 3.45 -2.01 -9.66
CA PRO A 13 4.83 -1.54 -9.61
C PRO A 13 5.23 -1.00 -8.23
N VAL A 14 4.34 -0.24 -7.58
CA VAL A 14 4.59 0.31 -6.24
C VAL A 14 4.63 -0.80 -5.18
N ALA A 15 3.76 -1.81 -5.27
CA ALA A 15 3.81 -2.95 -4.36
C ALA A 15 5.09 -3.78 -4.56
N ALA A 16 5.56 -3.95 -5.79
CA ALA A 16 6.82 -4.60 -6.09
C ALA A 16 8.03 -3.84 -5.51
N GLU A 17 8.01 -2.50 -5.54
CA GLU A 17 9.02 -1.66 -4.88
C GLU A 17 8.99 -1.81 -3.36
N VAL A 18 7.79 -1.81 -2.75
CA VAL A 18 7.62 -2.05 -1.30
C VAL A 18 8.16 -3.43 -0.91
N TRP A 19 7.80 -4.46 -1.68
CA TRP A 19 8.30 -5.83 -1.50
C TRP A 19 9.83 -5.85 -1.51
N ALA A 20 10.44 -5.26 -2.55
CA ALA A 20 11.89 -5.25 -2.69
C ALA A 20 12.58 -4.49 -1.55
N GLY A 21 11.99 -3.40 -1.07
CA GLY A 21 12.51 -2.64 0.07
C GLY A 21 12.49 -3.46 1.36
N ILE A 22 11.33 -4.02 1.72
CA ILE A 22 11.20 -4.79 2.97
C ILE A 22 12.08 -6.05 2.93
N VAL A 23 12.06 -6.81 1.84
CA VAL A 23 12.91 -8.02 1.71
C VAL A 23 14.39 -7.70 1.82
N LYS A 24 14.83 -6.54 1.32
CA LYS A 24 16.23 -6.10 1.42
C LYS A 24 16.63 -5.76 2.85
N ASP A 25 15.73 -5.13 3.62
CA ASP A 25 16.05 -4.58 4.93
C ASP A 25 15.70 -5.56 6.09
N HIS A 26 14.96 -6.63 5.82
CA HIS A 26 14.49 -7.59 6.83
C HIS A 26 15.56 -8.66 7.15
N GLU A 27 15.74 -8.98 8.45
CA GLU A 27 16.78 -9.92 8.93
C GLU A 27 16.55 -11.36 8.46
N ASN A 28 15.29 -11.80 8.39
CA ASN A 28 14.91 -13.13 7.92
C ASN A 28 13.77 -13.08 6.87
N PRO A 29 14.05 -12.74 5.61
CA PRO A 29 13.01 -12.58 4.59
C PRO A 29 12.19 -13.85 4.32
N ASP A 30 12.78 -15.01 4.56
CA ASP A 30 12.10 -16.30 4.40
C ASP A 30 10.91 -16.49 5.37
N ALA A 31 10.89 -15.76 6.50
CA ALA A 31 9.79 -15.82 7.45
C ALA A 31 8.55 -15.03 6.99
N ILE A 32 8.71 -14.09 6.07
CA ILE A 32 7.64 -13.16 5.66
C ILE A 32 7.12 -13.44 4.26
N ILE A 33 7.91 -14.07 3.38
CA ILE A 33 7.54 -14.24 1.97
C ILE A 33 6.37 -15.20 1.79
N GLY A 34 5.33 -14.70 1.14
CA GLY A 34 4.13 -15.47 0.82
C GLY A 34 3.04 -14.59 0.22
N ALA A 35 1.88 -15.19 -0.05
CA ALA A 35 0.74 -14.48 -0.62
C ALA A 35 0.26 -13.32 0.26
N GLU A 36 0.28 -13.50 1.59
CA GLU A 36 -0.12 -12.46 2.54
C GLU A 36 0.82 -11.25 2.53
N PHE A 37 2.12 -11.47 2.33
CA PHE A 37 3.09 -10.37 2.18
C PHE A 37 2.90 -9.61 0.86
N GLY A 38 2.51 -10.31 -0.22
CA GLY A 38 2.11 -9.67 -1.46
C GLY A 38 0.89 -8.76 -1.26
N ALA A 39 -0.14 -9.25 -0.56
CA ALA A 39 -1.33 -8.46 -0.22
C ALA A 39 -0.99 -7.26 0.68
N TYR A 40 -0.08 -7.45 1.64
CA TYR A 40 0.45 -6.36 2.46
C TYR A 40 1.08 -5.25 1.61
N CYS A 41 1.95 -5.62 0.67
CA CYS A 41 2.60 -4.66 -0.21
C CYS A 41 1.60 -3.87 -1.07
N GLU A 42 0.51 -4.51 -1.52
CA GLU A 42 -0.57 -3.84 -2.25
C GLU A 42 -1.35 -2.85 -1.38
N CYS A 43 -1.62 -3.18 -0.12
CA CYS A 43 -2.25 -2.23 0.80
C CYS A 43 -1.35 -1.02 1.09
N VAL A 44 -0.03 -1.22 1.21
CA VAL A 44 0.93 -0.10 1.33
C VAL A 44 0.90 0.76 0.07
N ALA A 45 0.88 0.14 -1.12
CA ALA A 45 0.80 0.86 -2.39
C ALA A 45 -0.49 1.69 -2.51
N LEU A 46 -1.63 1.10 -2.14
CA LEU A 46 -2.93 1.76 -2.14
C LEU A 46 -2.99 2.95 -1.18
N GLU A 47 -2.45 2.79 0.03
CA GLU A 47 -2.37 3.86 1.02
C GLU A 47 -1.56 5.04 0.47
N ARG A 48 -0.37 4.76 -0.08
CA ARG A 48 0.51 5.79 -0.66
C ARG A 48 -0.15 6.53 -1.81
N ASP A 49 -0.83 5.82 -2.72
CA ASP A 49 -1.52 6.46 -3.84
C ASP A 49 -2.68 7.35 -3.36
N ALA A 50 -3.54 6.83 -2.48
CA ALA A 50 -4.67 7.57 -1.95
C ALA A 50 -4.21 8.83 -1.18
N SER A 51 -3.19 8.70 -0.32
CA SER A 51 -2.61 9.81 0.42
C SER A 51 -1.98 10.86 -0.52
N ARG A 52 -1.25 10.42 -1.57
CA ARG A 52 -0.69 11.33 -2.59
C ARG A 52 -1.78 12.13 -3.29
N ARG A 53 -2.90 11.50 -3.64
CA ARG A 53 -4.04 12.19 -4.27
C ARG A 53 -4.66 13.23 -3.36
N VAL A 54 -4.87 12.92 -2.08
CA VAL A 54 -5.37 13.91 -1.11
C VAL A 54 -4.44 15.11 -0.98
N VAL A 55 -3.13 14.91 -0.99
CA VAL A 55 -2.15 16.01 -0.95
C VAL A 55 -2.20 16.85 -2.23
N ALA A 56 -2.33 16.22 -3.40
CA ALA A 56 -2.33 16.92 -4.68
C ALA A 56 -3.65 17.64 -4.99
N GLU A 57 -4.78 17.01 -4.67
CA GLU A 57 -6.14 17.45 -5.03
C GLU A 57 -6.79 18.27 -3.89
N GLY A 58 -6.29 18.15 -2.66
CA GLY A 58 -6.85 18.78 -1.46
C GLY A 58 -7.85 17.88 -0.73
N THR A 59 -8.13 18.20 0.54
CA THR A 59 -9.00 17.38 1.40
C THR A 59 -10.49 17.52 1.09
N ILE A 60 -10.87 18.59 0.40
CA ILE A 60 -12.23 18.89 -0.06
C ILE A 60 -12.18 19.05 -1.58
N VAL A 61 -13.06 18.33 -2.27
CA VAL A 61 -13.23 18.38 -3.74
C VAL A 61 -14.69 18.70 -4.07
N SER A 62 -14.97 19.02 -5.33
CA SER A 62 -16.34 19.23 -5.79
C SER A 62 -16.96 17.92 -6.29
N ASP A 63 -18.23 17.67 -5.96
CA ASP A 63 -19.04 16.64 -6.60
C ASP A 63 -19.46 17.04 -8.03
N GLU A 64 -20.20 16.17 -8.73
CA GLU A 64 -20.70 16.41 -10.09
C GLU A 64 -21.59 17.67 -10.21
N ARG A 65 -22.12 18.18 -9.10
CA ARG A 65 -22.98 19.37 -9.01
C ARG A 65 -22.23 20.59 -8.50
N GLY A 66 -20.90 20.51 -8.34
CA GLY A 66 -20.06 21.59 -7.85
C GLY A 66 -20.12 21.82 -6.33
N ARG A 67 -20.72 20.90 -5.56
CA ARG A 67 -20.83 21.04 -4.11
C ARG A 67 -19.57 20.50 -3.43
N PRO A 68 -19.06 21.17 -2.38
CA PRO A 68 -17.89 20.69 -1.65
C PRO A 68 -18.22 19.40 -0.89
N ILE A 69 -17.42 18.37 -1.11
CA ILE A 69 -17.46 17.08 -0.43
C ILE A 69 -16.07 16.68 0.05
N ALA A 70 -15.99 15.78 1.05
CA ALA A 70 -14.71 15.20 1.44
C ALA A 70 -14.12 14.38 0.28
N HIS A 71 -12.80 14.48 0.07
CA HIS A 71 -12.13 13.75 -1.00
C HIS A 71 -12.31 12.23 -0.82
N PRO A 72 -12.83 11.50 -1.83
CA PRO A 72 -13.05 10.04 -1.73
C PRO A 72 -11.81 9.22 -1.36
N ALA A 73 -10.61 9.67 -1.76
CA ALA A 73 -9.35 9.00 -1.45
C ALA A 73 -9.07 8.97 0.07
N ILE A 74 -9.66 9.87 0.87
CA ILE A 74 -9.56 9.84 2.33
C ILE A 74 -10.14 8.55 2.90
N ALA A 75 -11.30 8.10 2.39
CA ALA A 75 -11.92 6.86 2.85
C ALA A 75 -11.06 5.64 2.48
N VAL A 76 -10.50 5.64 1.26
CA VAL A 76 -9.58 4.59 0.79
C VAL A 76 -8.32 4.51 1.66
N ALA A 77 -7.65 5.65 1.88
CA ALA A 77 -6.45 5.72 2.72
C ALA A 77 -6.74 5.22 4.15
N ARG A 78 -7.88 5.65 4.73
CA ARG A 78 -8.28 5.19 6.08
C ARG A 78 -8.53 3.69 6.16
N GLN A 79 -9.10 3.08 5.12
CA GLN A 79 -9.32 1.64 5.08
C GLN A 79 -7.97 0.91 4.96
N ALA A 80 -7.12 1.32 4.01
CA ALA A 80 -5.79 0.72 3.85
C ALA A 80 -4.96 0.83 5.12
N GLN A 81 -4.98 1.97 5.83
CA GLN A 81 -4.32 2.13 7.12
C GLN A 81 -4.87 1.21 8.22
N GLN A 82 -6.16 0.87 8.19
CA GLN A 82 -6.74 -0.11 9.13
C GLN A 82 -6.21 -1.51 8.82
N ASP A 83 -6.20 -1.90 7.55
CA ASP A 83 -5.71 -3.21 7.13
C ASP A 83 -4.21 -3.36 7.46
N LEU A 84 -3.41 -2.31 7.24
CA LEU A 84 -2.00 -2.27 7.62
C LEU A 84 -1.80 -2.41 9.14
N ARG A 85 -2.63 -1.74 9.96
CA ARG A 85 -2.57 -1.89 11.44
C ARG A 85 -2.93 -3.31 11.90
N ASN A 86 -3.84 -3.98 11.19
CA ASN A 86 -4.18 -5.38 11.49
C ASN A 86 -3.02 -6.34 11.18
N TRP A 87 -2.07 -5.91 10.34
CA TRP A 87 -0.85 -6.65 10.03
C TRP A 87 0.38 -6.21 10.84
N GLY A 88 0.28 -5.09 11.56
CA GLY A 88 1.17 -4.59 12.62
C GLY A 88 2.62 -5.05 12.53
N ASP A 89 2.94 -6.15 13.22
CA ASP A 89 4.31 -6.64 13.41
C ASP A 89 4.67 -7.81 12.49
N LYS A 90 3.75 -8.29 11.65
CA LYS A 90 3.91 -9.55 10.91
C LYS A 90 4.99 -9.47 9.82
N PHE A 91 5.20 -8.27 9.27
CA PHE A 91 6.07 -8.04 8.11
C PHE A 91 7.09 -6.92 8.35
N GLN A 92 7.27 -6.49 9.60
CA GLN A 92 8.28 -5.50 10.01
C GLN A 92 9.62 -6.15 10.30
#